data_AF-A0A0S8DLX3-F1
#
_entry.id   AF-A0A0S8DLX3-F1
#
_cell.length_a   1.000
_cell.length_b   1.000
_cell.length_c   1.000
_cell.angle_alpha   90.00
_cell.angle_beta   90.00
_cell.angle_gamma   90.00
#
_symmetry.space_group_name_H-M   'P 1'
#
loop_
_entity.id
_entity.type
_entity.pdbx_description
1 polymer ?
#
loop_
_entity_poly.entity_id
_entity_poly.type
_entity_poly.pdbx_seq_one_letter_code
_entity_poly.pdbx_strand_id
1 'polypeptide(L)'
;MRLGIVSAVLLFGPAGTSGGYDLLPAESGTDTSRDESVQYTVSMALQKEGKTPVERGASNQSDAESEERGKALFDAKCKFCHSAHSTETIVGPGLKDILKNTRLPVSRMSATPENIKKQLLEPINRMPAFDYLSEDDITAIISYLKTL
;
A
#
# COMPACT_ATOMS: atom_id res chain seq x y z
N MET A 1 -33.27 -4.12 47.06
CA MET A 1 -31.96 -4.38 47.72
C MET A 1 -30.87 -3.90 46.78
N ARG A 2 -30.20 -2.79 47.11
CA ARG A 2 -29.10 -2.21 46.32
C ARG A 2 -27.79 -2.80 46.82
N LEU A 3 -27.02 -3.46 45.95
CA LEU A 3 -25.61 -3.82 46.10
C LEU A 3 -25.08 -3.84 44.65
N GLY A 4 -24.29 -2.90 44.12
CA GLY A 4 -23.33 -2.01 44.76
C GLY A 4 -21.96 -2.68 44.82
N ILE A 5 -21.35 -3.01 43.67
CA ILE A 5 -19.96 -3.49 43.60
C ILE A 5 -19.13 -2.48 42.83
N VAL A 6 -18.09 -2.07 43.53
CA VAL A 6 -17.18 -0.95 43.32
C VAL A 6 -16.19 -1.26 42.20
N SER A 7 -16.00 -0.28 41.32
CA SER A 7 -14.97 -0.27 40.28
C SER A 7 -13.57 -0.27 40.90
N ALA A 8 -12.80 -1.34 40.67
CA ALA A 8 -11.37 -1.37 40.94
C ALA A 8 -10.62 -0.75 39.75
N VAL A 9 -10.39 0.55 39.82
CA VAL A 9 -9.50 1.27 38.91
C VAL A 9 -8.06 0.93 39.31
N LEU A 10 -7.42 0.02 38.57
CA LEU A 10 -5.99 -0.22 38.66
C LEU A 10 -5.26 0.77 37.74
N LEU A 11 -4.81 1.89 38.31
CA LEU A 11 -3.84 2.79 37.70
C LEU A 11 -2.45 2.14 37.80
N PHE A 12 -1.98 1.55 36.70
CA PHE A 12 -0.56 1.27 36.50
C PHE A 12 0.05 2.43 35.70
N GLY A 13 0.94 3.16 36.38
CA GLY A 13 1.55 4.38 35.86
C GLY A 13 2.65 4.15 34.81
N PRO A 14 2.97 5.16 33.99
CA PRO A 14 4.11 5.11 33.09
C PRO A 14 5.40 5.59 33.79
N ALA A 15 6.42 4.73 33.81
CA ALA A 15 7.81 5.12 34.03
C ALA A 15 8.61 4.69 32.79
N GLY A 16 8.74 5.59 31.83
CA GLY A 16 9.54 5.42 30.62
C GLY A 16 10.63 6.48 30.57
N THR A 17 11.85 6.05 30.82
CA THR A 17 13.06 6.86 30.98
C THR A 17 13.54 7.45 29.65
N SER A 18 13.93 8.72 29.70
CA SER A 18 14.55 9.51 28.64
C SER A 18 15.86 8.89 28.12
N GLY A 19 15.87 8.45 26.87
CA GLY A 19 17.08 8.14 26.11
C GLY A 19 17.62 9.40 25.44
N GLY A 20 18.87 9.75 25.75
CA GLY A 20 19.58 10.90 25.20
C GLY A 20 19.86 10.77 23.71
N TYR A 21 19.73 11.89 23.01
CA TYR A 21 20.19 12.06 21.64
C TYR A 21 21.64 12.55 21.68
N ASP A 22 22.58 11.72 21.24
CA ASP A 22 23.90 12.16 20.82
C ASP A 22 23.77 12.82 19.44
N LEU A 23 23.97 14.14 19.36
CA LEU A 23 24.21 14.86 18.12
C LEU A 23 25.55 15.59 18.21
N LEU A 24 26.54 14.99 17.55
CA LEU A 24 27.83 15.58 17.16
C LEU A 24 27.68 16.28 15.78
N PRO A 25 28.64 17.14 15.39
CA PRO A 25 28.36 18.48 14.88
C PRO A 25 28.25 18.58 13.36
N ALA A 26 27.51 19.60 12.92
CA ALA A 26 27.56 20.11 11.56
C ALA A 26 28.87 20.87 11.34
N GLU A 27 29.72 20.33 10.49
CA GLU A 27 30.93 20.99 10.02
C GLU A 27 30.64 21.74 8.72
N SER A 28 30.94 23.03 8.76
CA SER A 28 30.91 23.99 7.68
C SER A 28 32.16 23.92 6.79
N GLY A 29 31.98 24.06 5.48
CA GLY A 29 32.99 24.50 4.51
C GLY A 29 32.46 24.28 3.08
N THR A 30 32.04 25.30 2.31
CA THR A 30 32.86 26.19 1.44
C THR A 30 33.90 25.38 0.65
N ASP A 31 33.99 25.39 -0.68
CA ASP A 31 33.93 26.52 -1.61
C ASP A 31 33.95 26.02 -3.09
N THR A 32 33.31 26.79 -3.98
CA THR A 32 33.70 27.12 -5.38
C THR A 32 33.82 26.05 -6.51
N SER A 33 32.80 26.07 -7.38
CA SER A 33 32.78 26.54 -8.79
C SER A 33 33.84 26.10 -9.83
N ARG A 34 33.31 25.81 -11.05
CA ARG A 34 33.92 25.62 -12.39
C ARG A 34 34.44 24.22 -12.72
N ASP A 35 33.69 23.46 -13.52
CA ASP A 35 33.82 23.55 -14.98
C ASP A 35 32.68 22.81 -15.68
N GLU A 36 32.22 23.42 -16.77
CA GLU A 36 31.08 23.06 -17.59
C GLU A 36 31.53 22.04 -18.66
N SER A 37 30.61 21.22 -19.18
CA SER A 37 30.65 20.67 -20.55
C SER A 37 31.24 19.29 -20.90
N VAL A 38 31.23 18.24 -20.07
CA VAL A 38 31.42 16.86 -20.60
C VAL A 38 30.69 15.77 -19.79
N GLN A 39 29.34 15.73 -19.78
CA GLN A 39 28.63 14.59 -19.16
C GLN A 39 27.34 14.15 -19.89
N TYR A 40 26.99 14.74 -21.03
CA TYR A 40 25.74 14.35 -21.72
C TYR A 40 25.92 13.20 -22.74
N THR A 41 27.15 12.80 -23.06
CA THR A 41 27.43 11.81 -24.13
C THR A 41 27.97 10.46 -23.65
N VAL A 42 28.09 10.24 -22.33
CA VAL A 42 28.62 8.99 -21.74
C VAL A 42 27.60 8.33 -20.80
N SER A 43 26.33 8.27 -21.22
CA SER A 43 25.30 7.48 -20.52
C SER A 43 24.53 6.54 -21.45
N MET A 44 24.97 6.42 -22.72
CA MET A 44 24.44 5.46 -23.70
C MET A 44 25.23 4.15 -23.85
N ALA A 45 26.22 3.87 -23.01
CA ALA A 45 26.91 2.59 -23.06
C ALA A 45 27.34 2.20 -21.65
N LEU A 46 26.52 1.36 -21.00
CA LEU A 46 26.89 0.29 -20.07
C LEU A 46 25.59 -0.26 -19.42
N GLN A 47 24.75 -0.90 -20.25
CA GLN A 47 23.69 -1.81 -19.80
C GLN A 47 23.98 -3.20 -20.36
N LYS A 48 24.95 -3.83 -19.73
CA LYS A 48 25.26 -5.26 -19.70
C LYS A 48 26.30 -5.29 -18.60
N GLU A 49 26.04 -5.90 -17.45
CA GLU A 49 26.26 -7.32 -17.24
C GLU A 49 25.61 -7.77 -15.91
N GLY A 50 25.04 -8.98 -15.89
CA GLY A 50 25.03 -9.84 -14.71
C GLY A 50 23.87 -9.73 -13.70
N LYS A 51 22.64 -10.11 -14.08
CA LYS A 51 21.62 -10.49 -13.07
C LYS A 51 21.77 -11.99 -12.74
N THR A 52 22.46 -12.25 -11.64
CA THR A 52 22.54 -13.57 -11.00
C THR A 52 21.15 -14.07 -10.58
N PRO A 53 20.90 -15.39 -10.63
CA PRO A 53 19.65 -15.99 -10.15
C PRO A 53 19.77 -16.32 -8.66
N VAL A 54 19.45 -15.37 -7.79
CA VAL A 54 19.26 -15.60 -6.35
C VAL A 54 18.04 -14.77 -5.90
N GLU A 55 17.24 -15.30 -4.96
CA GLU A 55 16.04 -14.70 -4.33
C GLU A 55 14.66 -14.92 -5.01
N ARG A 56 14.24 -16.19 -5.22
CA ARG A 56 12.79 -16.54 -5.45
C ARG A 56 12.12 -17.14 -4.19
N GLY A 57 12.83 -17.19 -3.06
CA GLY A 57 12.35 -17.85 -1.84
C GLY A 57 11.66 -16.92 -0.83
N ALA A 58 12.01 -15.63 -0.80
CA ALA A 58 11.52 -14.69 0.22
C ALA A 58 10.31 -13.85 -0.23
N SER A 59 10.06 -13.73 -1.55
CA SER A 59 8.94 -12.93 -2.08
C SER A 59 7.58 -13.60 -1.90
N ASN A 60 7.50 -14.93 -2.08
CA ASN A 60 6.21 -15.62 -2.07
C ASN A 60 5.51 -15.65 -0.69
N GLN A 61 6.27 -15.57 0.41
CA GLN A 61 5.68 -15.53 1.75
C GLN A 61 5.07 -14.15 2.05
N SER A 62 5.79 -13.07 1.73
CA SER A 62 5.25 -11.70 1.87
C SER A 62 4.10 -11.42 0.91
N ASP A 63 4.13 -12.01 -0.28
CA ASP A 63 3.06 -11.89 -1.26
C ASP A 63 1.80 -12.60 -0.76
N ALA A 64 1.92 -13.86 -0.29
CA ALA A 64 0.80 -14.60 0.28
C ALA A 64 0.21 -13.91 1.53
N GLU A 65 1.04 -13.39 2.43
CA GLU A 65 0.58 -12.63 3.60
C GLU A 65 -0.18 -11.36 3.16
N SER A 66 0.33 -10.66 2.15
CA SER A 66 -0.33 -9.46 1.59
C SER A 66 -1.66 -9.81 0.93
N GLU A 67 -1.75 -10.93 0.23
CA GLU A 67 -2.98 -11.45 -0.38
C GLU A 67 -4.02 -11.82 0.69
N GLU A 68 -3.62 -12.51 1.76
CA GLU A 68 -4.51 -12.87 2.87
C GLU A 68 -5.01 -11.64 3.62
N ARG A 69 -4.13 -10.69 3.92
CA ARG A 69 -4.50 -9.39 4.52
C ARG A 69 -5.45 -8.63 3.60
N GLY A 70 -5.14 -8.58 2.32
CA GLY A 70 -5.96 -7.95 1.28
C GLY A 70 -7.36 -8.55 1.20
N LYS A 71 -7.44 -9.88 1.27
CA LYS A 71 -8.71 -10.60 1.31
C LYS A 71 -9.53 -10.24 2.55
N ALA A 72 -8.90 -10.18 3.73
CA ALA A 72 -9.59 -9.80 4.96
C ALA A 72 -10.15 -8.37 4.89
N LEU A 73 -9.35 -7.43 4.36
CA LEU A 73 -9.79 -6.05 4.12
C LEU A 73 -10.93 -5.98 3.10
N PHE A 74 -10.83 -6.74 2.01
CA PHE A 74 -11.87 -6.82 1.00
C PHE A 74 -13.18 -7.37 1.58
N ASP A 75 -13.12 -8.46 2.34
CA ASP A 75 -14.28 -9.07 3.00
C ASP A 75 -14.95 -8.08 3.97
N ALA A 76 -14.17 -7.27 4.69
CA ALA A 76 -14.67 -6.32 5.68
C ALA A 76 -15.22 -5.01 5.07
N LYS A 77 -14.66 -4.56 3.94
CA LYS A 77 -14.90 -3.20 3.42
C LYS A 77 -15.55 -3.16 2.03
N CYS A 78 -15.32 -4.16 1.20
CA CYS A 78 -15.66 -4.13 -0.23
C CYS A 78 -16.79 -5.11 -0.58
N LYS A 79 -16.81 -6.28 0.06
CA LYS A 79 -17.70 -7.40 -0.28
C LYS A 79 -19.19 -7.10 -0.21
N PHE A 80 -19.59 -6.17 0.65
CA PHE A 80 -20.99 -5.75 0.74
C PHE A 80 -21.50 -5.16 -0.58
N CYS A 81 -20.62 -4.49 -1.35
CA CYS A 81 -20.97 -3.86 -2.61
C CYS A 81 -20.39 -4.58 -3.84
N HIS A 82 -19.35 -5.38 -3.70
CA HIS A 82 -18.66 -6.02 -4.81
C HIS A 82 -18.52 -7.53 -4.62
N SER A 83 -18.77 -8.29 -5.68
CA SER A 83 -18.42 -9.71 -5.72
C SER A 83 -17.00 -9.90 -6.25
N ALA A 84 -16.14 -10.56 -5.48
CA ALA A 84 -14.75 -10.85 -5.89
C ALA A 84 -14.68 -11.86 -7.05
N HIS A 85 -15.61 -12.81 -7.11
CA HIS A 85 -15.54 -13.96 -8.02
C HIS A 85 -16.68 -14.01 -9.04
N SER A 86 -17.44 -12.93 -9.18
CA SER A 86 -18.46 -12.77 -10.22
C SER A 86 -18.24 -11.46 -10.97
N THR A 87 -18.73 -11.40 -12.21
CA THR A 87 -18.84 -10.18 -13.00
C THR A 87 -20.20 -9.49 -12.82
N GLU A 88 -21.15 -10.15 -12.15
CA GLU A 88 -22.49 -9.63 -11.88
C GLU A 88 -22.44 -8.38 -11.00
N THR A 89 -23.32 -7.43 -11.29
CA THR A 89 -23.48 -6.23 -10.47
C THR A 89 -24.41 -6.52 -9.31
N ILE A 90 -23.95 -6.26 -8.08
CA ILE A 90 -24.79 -6.32 -6.87
C ILE A 90 -25.18 -4.91 -6.43
N VAL A 91 -24.22 -4.15 -5.90
CA VAL A 91 -24.34 -2.70 -5.68
C VAL A 91 -23.33 -1.97 -6.58
N GLY A 92 -22.10 -2.45 -6.56
CA GLY A 92 -21.06 -2.15 -7.53
C GLY A 92 -20.86 -3.30 -8.52
N PRO A 93 -20.05 -3.07 -9.58
CA PRO A 93 -19.70 -4.09 -10.56
C PRO A 93 -18.94 -5.25 -9.92
N GLY A 94 -19.09 -6.44 -10.48
CA GLY A 94 -18.28 -7.59 -10.13
C GLY A 94 -16.79 -7.36 -10.45
N LEU A 95 -15.90 -7.94 -9.63
CA LEU A 95 -14.46 -7.72 -9.67
C LEU A 95 -13.66 -8.96 -10.08
N LYS A 96 -14.34 -10.01 -10.54
CA LYS A 96 -13.68 -11.18 -11.11
C LYS A 96 -12.76 -10.74 -12.26
N ASP A 97 -11.51 -11.22 -12.23
CA ASP A 97 -10.53 -10.92 -13.26
C ASP A 97 -10.30 -9.40 -13.51
N ILE A 98 -10.58 -8.52 -12.53
CA ILE A 98 -10.63 -7.06 -12.75
C ILE A 98 -9.34 -6.48 -13.36
N LEU A 99 -8.17 -6.97 -12.93
CA LEU A 99 -6.86 -6.55 -13.43
C LEU A 99 -6.43 -7.25 -14.73
N LYS A 100 -7.20 -8.25 -15.20
CA LYS A 100 -7.00 -8.88 -16.51
C LYS A 100 -7.78 -8.16 -17.62
N ASN A 101 -8.74 -7.31 -17.24
CA ASN A 101 -9.49 -6.48 -18.18
C ASN A 101 -8.60 -5.36 -18.75
N THR A 102 -8.97 -4.81 -19.91
CA THR A 102 -8.27 -3.63 -20.45
C THR A 102 -8.62 -2.36 -19.67
N ARG A 103 -9.87 -2.25 -19.19
CA ARG A 103 -10.40 -1.05 -18.54
C ARG A 103 -11.28 -1.39 -17.34
N LEU A 104 -11.30 -0.48 -16.37
CA LEU A 104 -12.24 -0.51 -15.25
C LEU A 104 -13.68 -0.27 -15.75
N PRO A 105 -14.68 -0.97 -15.17
CA PRO A 105 -16.04 -1.03 -15.71
C PRO A 105 -16.76 0.33 -15.73
N VAL A 106 -16.51 1.16 -14.72
CA VAL A 106 -17.25 2.42 -14.52
C VAL A 106 -16.40 3.63 -14.90
N SER A 107 -15.17 3.75 -14.39
CA SER A 107 -14.30 4.91 -14.65
C SER A 107 -13.65 4.90 -16.03
N ARG A 108 -13.67 3.76 -16.73
CA ARG A 108 -13.04 3.55 -18.05
C ARG A 108 -11.53 3.81 -18.10
N MET A 109 -10.90 4.04 -16.94
CA MET A 109 -9.44 4.05 -16.79
C MET A 109 -8.89 2.67 -17.13
N SER A 110 -7.62 2.59 -17.52
CA SER A 110 -6.94 1.30 -17.71
C SER A 110 -6.97 0.50 -16.40
N ALA A 111 -7.23 -0.80 -16.47
CA ALA A 111 -7.29 -1.64 -15.27
C ALA A 111 -5.88 -1.99 -14.77
N THR A 112 -5.21 -1.00 -14.17
CA THR A 112 -3.89 -1.14 -13.57
C THR A 112 -3.96 -0.95 -12.05
N PRO A 113 -2.99 -1.48 -11.28
CA PRO A 113 -2.89 -1.29 -9.83
C PRO A 113 -3.00 0.18 -9.40
N GLU A 114 -2.35 1.08 -10.14
CA GLU A 114 -2.29 2.51 -9.84
C GLU A 114 -3.66 3.17 -10.00
N ASN A 115 -4.41 2.78 -11.04
CA ASN A 115 -5.75 3.29 -11.26
C ASN A 115 -6.76 2.71 -10.27
N ILE A 116 -6.54 1.49 -9.76
CA ILE A 116 -7.33 0.94 -8.65
C ILE A 116 -7.04 1.71 -7.36
N LYS A 117 -5.77 1.96 -7.02
CA LYS A 117 -5.38 2.81 -5.88
C LYS A 117 -6.06 4.18 -5.99
N LYS A 118 -5.97 4.81 -7.18
CA LYS A 118 -6.65 6.08 -7.44
C LYS A 118 -8.16 5.97 -7.24
N GLN A 119 -8.79 4.90 -7.72
CA GLN A 119 -10.24 4.69 -7.57
C GLN A 119 -10.68 4.51 -6.11
N LEU A 120 -9.82 3.96 -5.24
CA LEU A 120 -10.09 3.82 -3.81
C LEU A 120 -9.98 5.15 -3.06
N LEU A 121 -9.05 6.02 -3.48
CA LEU A 121 -8.84 7.34 -2.88
C LEU A 121 -9.81 8.40 -3.42
N GLU A 122 -10.05 8.37 -4.73
CA GLU A 122 -10.90 9.29 -5.48
C GLU A 122 -12.03 8.49 -6.17
N PRO A 123 -13.04 8.05 -5.40
CA PRO A 123 -14.08 7.20 -5.93
C PRO A 123 -15.01 7.94 -6.88
N ILE A 124 -15.71 7.18 -7.73
CA ILE A 124 -16.75 7.70 -8.60
C ILE A 124 -18.14 7.18 -8.19
N ASN A 125 -19.15 7.98 -8.51
CA ASN A 125 -20.55 7.69 -8.20
C ASN A 125 -20.79 7.50 -6.69
N ARG A 126 -21.27 6.32 -6.30
CA ARG A 126 -21.69 6.00 -4.92
C ARG A 126 -20.65 5.15 -4.17
N MET A 127 -19.50 4.89 -4.77
CA MET A 127 -18.42 4.19 -4.08
C MET A 127 -17.85 5.15 -3.00
N PRO A 128 -17.71 4.72 -1.73
CA PRO A 128 -17.13 5.56 -0.70
C PRO A 128 -15.62 5.71 -0.89
N ALA A 129 -15.04 6.77 -0.33
CA ALA A 129 -13.60 6.98 -0.33
C ALA A 129 -12.94 6.15 0.80
N PHE A 130 -11.71 5.72 0.56
CA PHE A 130 -10.90 4.93 1.48
C PHE A 130 -9.56 5.62 1.79
N ASP A 131 -9.56 6.96 1.83
CA ASP A 131 -8.41 7.82 2.16
C ASP A 131 -7.84 7.61 3.57
N TYR A 132 -8.61 6.98 4.46
CA TYR A 132 -8.20 6.59 5.81
C TYR A 132 -7.43 5.26 5.87
N LEU A 133 -7.38 4.49 4.78
CA LEU A 133 -6.56 3.27 4.73
C LEU A 133 -5.09 3.62 4.54
N SER A 134 -4.20 2.87 5.19
CA SER A 134 -2.76 3.02 4.96
C SER A 134 -2.40 2.57 3.55
N GLU A 135 -1.22 2.99 3.07
CA GLU A 135 -0.73 2.55 1.76
C GLU A 135 -0.50 1.04 1.71
N ASP A 136 -0.07 0.43 2.82
CA ASP A 136 0.10 -1.02 2.94
C ASP A 136 -1.24 -1.75 2.83
N ASP A 137 -2.30 -1.23 3.45
CA ASP A 137 -3.64 -1.82 3.37
C ASP A 137 -4.20 -1.73 1.95
N ILE A 138 -4.03 -0.60 1.27
CA ILE A 138 -4.42 -0.44 -0.14
C ILE A 138 -3.64 -1.42 -1.01
N THR A 139 -2.33 -1.53 -0.78
CA THR A 139 -1.46 -2.45 -1.53
C THR A 139 -1.88 -3.90 -1.30
N ALA A 140 -2.19 -4.30 -0.07
CA ALA A 140 -2.70 -5.62 0.26
C ALA A 140 -4.02 -5.92 -0.48
N ILE A 141 -4.98 -4.98 -0.47
CA ILE A 141 -6.24 -5.12 -1.24
C ILE A 141 -5.93 -5.34 -2.72
N ILE A 142 -5.02 -4.56 -3.31
CA ILE A 142 -4.65 -4.71 -4.72
C ILE A 142 -3.96 -6.05 -4.97
N SER A 143 -3.12 -6.53 -4.05
CA SER A 143 -2.50 -7.86 -4.13
C SER A 143 -3.57 -8.96 -4.16
N TYR A 144 -4.58 -8.89 -3.29
CA TYR A 144 -5.72 -9.79 -3.38
C TYR A 144 -6.47 -9.69 -4.72
N LEU A 145 -6.71 -8.48 -5.24
CA LEU A 145 -7.37 -8.32 -6.54
C LEU A 145 -6.57 -8.92 -7.71
N LYS A 146 -5.23 -9.04 -7.60
CA LYS A 146 -4.39 -9.71 -8.60
C LYS A 146 -4.62 -11.23 -8.64
N THR A 147 -5.12 -11.82 -7.57
CA THR A 147 -5.40 -13.27 -7.50
C THR A 147 -6.75 -13.66 -8.09
N LEU A 148 -7.58 -12.68 -8.47
CA LEU A 148 -8.96 -12.88 -8.92
C LEU A 148 -9.11 -13.20 -10.42
#